data_AF-A0A945U8Y2-F1
#
_entry.id   AF-A0A945U8Y2-F1
#
_cell.length_a   1.000
_cell.length_b   1.000
_cell.length_c   1.000
_cell.angle_alpha   90.00
_cell.angle_beta   90.00
_cell.angle_gamma   90.00
#
_symmetry.space_group_name_H-M   'P 1'
#
loop_
_entity.id
_entity.type
_entity.pdbx_description
1 polymer ?
#
loop_
_entity_poly.entity_id
_entity_poly.type
_entity_poly.pdbx_seq_one_letter_code
_entity_poly.pdbx_strand_id
1 'polypeptide(L)'
;MKLYHAFSLIQSTRLLSGQNPEPFVKVDWVCYLRDEPLISYDQLIENYQDLDQTGKEKQWVLRRANYYLSAEEVDELKRYIAKKYSFSIEVEEVKVPLKVELIPRFDERDITGTIILRDRDEPFPLSVGIIGMISGYRDLIDIRTVGDLLGEIDRRNNI
;
A
#
# COMPACT_ATOMS: atom_id res chain seq x y z
N MET A 1 19.22 -8.41 4.14
CA MET A 1 17.76 -8.62 4.18
C MET A 1 17.15 -8.01 2.93
N LYS A 2 16.11 -8.62 2.35
CA LYS A 2 15.39 -8.11 1.19
C LYS A 2 14.13 -7.37 1.63
N LEU A 3 13.72 -6.38 0.86
CA LEU A 3 12.51 -5.60 1.10
C LEU A 3 11.55 -5.76 -0.07
N TYR A 4 10.27 -5.71 0.21
CA TYR A 4 9.23 -5.97 -0.77
C TYR A 4 8.20 -4.85 -0.80
N HIS A 5 7.76 -4.53 -2.01
CA HIS A 5 6.58 -3.73 -2.26
C HIS A 5 5.44 -4.67 -2.69
N ALA A 6 4.30 -4.59 -2.02
CA ALA A 6 3.16 -5.47 -2.27
C ALA A 6 1.96 -4.65 -2.76
N PHE A 7 1.31 -5.10 -3.81
CA PHE A 7 0.12 -4.45 -4.35
C PHE A 7 -0.87 -5.46 -4.93
N SER A 8 -2.12 -5.06 -5.07
CA SER A 8 -3.15 -5.80 -5.80
C SER A 8 -3.64 -4.97 -6.98
N LEU A 9 -3.71 -5.59 -8.16
CA LEU A 9 -4.37 -5.04 -9.34
C LEU A 9 -5.75 -5.69 -9.48
N ILE A 10 -6.79 -4.94 -9.15
CA ILE A 10 -8.17 -5.40 -9.26
C ILE A 10 -8.69 -4.95 -10.62
N GLN A 11 -8.62 -5.86 -11.60
CA GLN A 11 -9.17 -5.62 -12.93
C GLN A 11 -10.67 -5.38 -12.83
N SER A 12 -11.15 -4.32 -13.48
CA SER A 12 -12.59 -4.10 -13.58
C SER A 12 -12.92 -3.47 -14.92
N THR A 13 -13.62 -4.24 -15.75
CA THR A 13 -14.19 -3.77 -17.04
C THR A 13 -15.17 -2.62 -16.85
N ARG A 14 -15.63 -2.39 -15.61
CA ARG A 14 -16.57 -1.34 -15.22
C ARG A 14 -15.88 0.01 -14.99
N LEU A 15 -14.54 0.05 -15.01
CA LEU A 15 -13.73 1.27 -14.88
C LEU A 15 -13.54 2.01 -16.21
N LEU A 16 -13.97 1.41 -17.33
CA LEU A 16 -13.83 1.96 -18.68
C LEU A 16 -14.74 3.18 -18.97
N SER A 17 -15.38 3.77 -17.95
CA SER A 17 -15.99 5.09 -18.11
C SER A 17 -14.85 6.11 -18.28
N GLY A 18 -14.98 7.03 -19.24
CA GLY A 18 -13.89 7.93 -19.70
C GLY A 18 -13.29 8.91 -18.68
N GLN A 19 -13.47 8.66 -17.39
CA GLN A 19 -12.90 9.38 -16.25
C GLN A 19 -11.67 8.68 -15.63
N ASN A 20 -11.46 7.38 -15.89
CA ASN A 20 -10.25 6.67 -15.44
C ASN A 20 -9.37 6.25 -16.62
N PRO A 21 -8.07 6.57 -16.60
CA PRO A 21 -7.15 6.18 -17.66
C PRO A 21 -6.77 4.69 -17.60
N GLU A 22 -6.99 4.02 -16.47
CA GLU A 22 -6.57 2.63 -16.24
C GLU A 22 -7.77 1.69 -16.03
N PRO A 23 -7.74 0.46 -16.56
CA PRO A 23 -8.82 -0.52 -16.43
C PRO A 23 -8.77 -1.32 -15.12
N PHE A 24 -7.99 -0.86 -14.12
CA PHE A 24 -7.83 -1.53 -12.84
C PHE A 24 -7.85 -0.54 -11.67
N VAL A 25 -8.24 -1.03 -10.50
CA VAL A 25 -7.98 -0.36 -9.22
C VAL A 25 -6.69 -0.94 -8.66
N LYS A 26 -5.76 -0.08 -8.28
CA LYS A 26 -4.53 -0.50 -7.60
C LYS A 26 -4.67 -0.29 -6.10
N VAL A 27 -4.36 -1.32 -5.34
CA VAL A 27 -4.27 -1.26 -3.87
C VAL A 27 -2.82 -1.51 -3.48
N ASP A 28 -2.12 -0.47 -3.04
CA ASP A 28 -0.77 -0.56 -2.50
C ASP A 28 -0.83 -0.95 -1.02
N TRP A 29 -0.30 -2.12 -0.68
CA TRP A 29 -0.33 -2.64 0.69
C TRP A 29 0.98 -2.27 1.40
N VAL A 30 0.87 -1.41 2.40
CA VAL A 30 2.01 -0.85 3.11
C VAL A 30 1.95 -1.13 4.61
N CYS A 31 3.13 -1.29 5.22
CA CYS A 31 3.22 -1.33 6.68
C CYS A 31 2.85 0.03 7.27
N TYR A 32 1.83 0.02 8.13
CA TYR A 32 1.35 1.20 8.84
C TYR A 32 1.89 1.22 10.27
N LEU A 33 2.50 2.34 10.64
CA LEU A 33 3.04 2.61 11.99
C LEU A 33 4.22 1.71 12.39
N ARG A 34 5.10 1.36 11.45
CA ARG A 34 6.40 0.80 11.82
C ARG A 34 7.33 1.91 12.30
N ASP A 35 7.72 1.82 13.57
CA ASP A 35 8.60 2.79 14.22
C ASP A 35 10.05 2.69 13.74
N GLU A 36 10.56 1.46 13.54
CA GLU A 36 11.94 1.19 13.11
C GLU A 36 11.99 0.51 11.74
N PRO A 37 12.87 0.92 10.82
CA PRO A 37 12.96 0.28 9.51
C PRO A 37 13.47 -1.16 9.66
N LEU A 38 13.06 -2.03 8.73
CA LEU A 38 13.56 -3.41 8.69
C LEU A 38 15.09 -3.45 8.52
N ILE A 39 15.66 -2.51 7.75
CA ILE A 39 17.11 -2.32 7.62
C ILE A 39 17.48 -0.89 8.00
N SER A 40 18.69 -0.65 8.50
CA SER A 40 19.09 0.69 8.95
C SER A 40 18.96 1.73 7.84
N TYR A 41 18.61 2.98 8.20
CA TYR A 41 18.42 4.04 7.20
C TYR A 41 19.67 4.31 6.35
N ASP A 42 20.86 4.12 6.92
CA ASP A 42 22.14 4.21 6.20
C ASP A 42 22.28 3.19 5.07
N GLN A 43 21.66 2.02 5.21
CA GLN A 43 21.62 0.97 4.18
C GLN A 43 20.38 1.10 3.28
N LEU A 44 19.30 1.65 3.83
CA LEU A 44 18.01 1.77 3.16
C LEU A 44 17.99 2.90 2.15
N ILE A 45 18.60 4.04 2.44
CA ILE A 45 18.45 5.27 1.67
C ILE A 45 19.83 5.72 1.16
N GLU A 46 19.92 5.95 -0.14
CA GLU A 46 21.14 6.47 -0.77
C GLU A 46 21.43 7.88 -0.24
N ASN A 47 22.69 8.12 0.14
CA ASN A 47 23.15 9.39 0.71
C ASN A 47 22.31 9.87 1.91
N TYR A 48 21.86 8.93 2.76
CA TYR A 48 21.03 9.24 3.93
C TYR A 48 21.62 10.35 4.83
N GLN A 49 22.95 10.36 4.99
CA GLN A 49 23.67 11.34 5.80
C GLN A 49 23.60 12.77 5.24
N ASP A 50 23.43 12.89 3.92
CA ASP A 50 23.34 14.16 3.19
C ASP A 50 21.91 14.70 3.13
N LEU A 51 20.92 13.95 3.63
CA LEU A 51 19.55 14.44 3.73
C LEU A 51 19.47 15.59 4.74
N ASP A 52 18.89 16.71 4.30
CA ASP A 52 18.71 17.90 5.12
C ASP A 52 18.07 17.53 6.48
N GLN A 53 18.80 17.83 7.55
CA GLN A 53 18.53 17.28 8.87
C GLN A 53 17.36 17.97 9.59
N THR A 54 16.87 19.07 9.04
CA THR A 54 15.86 19.92 9.66
C THR A 54 14.67 20.13 8.73
N GLY A 55 13.71 19.20 8.74
CA GLY A 55 12.49 19.41 7.97
C GLY A 55 11.46 18.29 8.05
N LYS A 56 10.21 18.67 7.77
CA LYS A 56 9.10 17.73 7.53
C LYS A 56 9.42 16.73 6.41
N GLU A 57 10.28 17.12 5.47
CA GLU A 57 10.70 16.31 4.33
C GLU A 57 11.50 15.06 4.74
N LYS A 58 12.50 15.18 5.63
CA LYS A 58 13.23 14.02 6.15
C LYS A 58 12.30 13.06 6.89
N GLN A 59 11.44 13.57 7.77
CA GLN A 59 10.46 12.74 8.49
C GLN A 59 9.52 12.02 7.52
N TRP A 60 9.11 12.68 6.45
CA TRP A 60 8.27 12.10 5.42
C TRP A 60 9.00 10.98 4.67
N VAL A 61 10.24 11.21 4.24
CA VAL A 61 11.09 10.21 3.57
C VAL A 61 11.27 8.98 4.45
N LEU A 62 11.60 9.17 5.73
CA LEU A 62 11.80 8.09 6.69
C LEU A 62 10.52 7.26 6.90
N ARG A 63 9.36 7.91 7.09
CA ARG A 63 8.09 7.20 7.25
C ARG A 63 7.74 6.35 6.03
N ARG A 64 7.97 6.88 4.82
CA ARG A 64 7.69 6.19 3.55
C ARG A 64 8.66 5.03 3.33
N ALA A 65 9.92 5.19 3.72
CA ALA A 65 10.91 4.11 3.68
C ALA A 65 10.51 2.93 4.60
N ASN A 66 9.70 3.16 5.64
CA ASN A 66 9.22 2.10 6.53
C ASN A 66 8.03 1.29 5.97
N TYR A 67 7.47 1.68 4.83
CA TYR A 67 6.29 1.04 4.25
C TYR A 67 6.55 -0.34 3.64
N TYR A 68 7.79 -0.65 3.29
CA TYR A 68 8.15 -1.92 2.68
C TYR A 68 7.96 -3.10 3.64
N LEU A 69 7.81 -4.29 3.10
CA LEU A 69 7.53 -5.50 3.86
C LEU A 69 8.73 -6.46 3.83
N SER A 70 8.87 -7.27 4.87
CA SER A 70 9.74 -8.44 4.88
C SER A 70 9.11 -9.58 4.08
N ALA A 71 9.87 -10.64 3.80
CA ALA A 71 9.33 -11.82 3.11
C ALA A 71 8.20 -12.49 3.92
N GLU A 72 8.39 -12.59 5.24
CA GLU A 72 7.43 -13.19 6.16
C GLU A 72 6.12 -12.39 6.20
N GLU A 73 6.22 -11.07 6.28
CA GLU A 73 5.06 -10.16 6.27
C GLU A 73 4.29 -10.23 4.95
N VAL A 74 5.00 -10.34 3.82
CA VAL A 74 4.36 -10.57 2.51
C VAL A 74 3.60 -11.89 2.48
N ASP A 75 4.17 -12.97 3.03
CA ASP A 75 3.54 -14.29 3.02
C ASP A 75 2.32 -14.34 3.94
N GLU A 76 2.38 -13.66 5.09
CA GLU A 76 1.20 -13.42 5.95
C GLU A 76 0.11 -12.64 5.21
N LEU A 77 0.48 -11.52 4.59
CA LEU A 77 -0.44 -10.66 3.87
C LEU A 77 -1.10 -11.41 2.70
N LYS A 78 -0.33 -12.17 1.91
CA LYS A 78 -0.87 -13.02 0.82
C LYS A 78 -1.92 -13.99 1.32
N ARG A 79 -1.62 -14.73 2.39
CA ARG A 79 -2.56 -15.69 2.98
C ARG A 79 -3.82 -15.01 3.48
N TYR A 80 -3.65 -13.88 4.15
CA TYR A 80 -4.76 -13.09 4.70
C TYR A 80 -5.68 -12.56 3.59
N ILE A 81 -5.12 -11.88 2.59
CA ILE A 81 -5.88 -11.29 1.48
C ILE A 81 -6.54 -12.37 0.63
N ALA A 82 -5.84 -13.45 0.30
CA ALA A 82 -6.42 -14.56 -0.46
C ALA A 82 -7.58 -15.21 0.29
N LYS A 83 -7.43 -15.44 1.60
CA LYS A 83 -8.47 -16.08 2.41
C LYS A 83 -9.69 -15.18 2.63
N LYS A 84 -9.46 -13.89 2.91
CA LYS A 84 -10.52 -12.98 3.34
C LYS A 84 -11.21 -12.26 2.19
N TYR A 85 -10.45 -11.91 1.15
CA TYR A 85 -10.93 -11.09 0.04
C TYR A 85 -10.85 -11.77 -1.32
N SER A 86 -10.28 -12.99 -1.40
CA SER A 86 -10.11 -13.71 -2.67
C SER A 86 -9.34 -12.92 -3.73
N PHE A 87 -8.46 -12.00 -3.31
CA PHE A 87 -7.59 -11.25 -4.20
C PHE A 87 -6.18 -11.85 -4.26
N SER A 88 -5.50 -11.60 -5.36
CA SER A 88 -4.07 -11.85 -5.49
C SER A 88 -3.26 -10.63 -5.08
N ILE A 89 -2.07 -10.89 -4.54
CA ILE A 89 -1.06 -9.87 -4.28
C ILE A 89 0.11 -10.13 -5.20
N GLU A 90 0.48 -9.09 -5.94
CA GLU A 90 1.72 -8.99 -6.68
C GLU A 90 2.80 -8.37 -5.79
N VAL A 91 4.04 -8.81 -5.99
CA VAL A 91 5.14 -8.43 -5.11
C VAL A 91 6.37 -8.12 -5.95
N GLU A 92 6.96 -6.97 -5.68
CA GLU A 92 8.21 -6.52 -6.28
C GLU A 92 9.30 -6.49 -5.21
N GLU A 93 10.45 -7.10 -5.53
CA GLU A 93 11.65 -6.94 -4.70
C GLU A 93 12.24 -5.55 -4.93
N VAL A 94 12.48 -4.86 -3.82
CA VAL A 94 12.97 -3.49 -3.82
C VAL A 94 14.50 -3.50 -3.81
N LYS A 95 15.10 -2.79 -4.76
CA LYS A 95 16.55 -2.62 -4.83
C LYS A 95 16.99 -1.55 -3.82
N VAL A 96 17.84 -1.95 -2.89
CA VAL A 96 18.47 -1.07 -1.90
C VAL A 96 19.93 -0.78 -2.29
N PRO A 97 20.48 0.42 -1.99
CA PRO A 97 19.82 1.55 -1.32
C PRO A 97 18.80 2.26 -2.24
N LEU A 98 17.80 2.87 -1.61
CA LEU A 98 16.72 3.60 -2.27
C LEU A 98 17.17 5.02 -2.63
N LYS A 99 16.93 5.40 -3.88
CA LYS A 99 16.91 6.82 -4.25
C LYS A 99 15.68 7.47 -3.64
N VAL A 100 15.84 8.62 -2.99
CA VAL A 100 14.72 9.40 -2.42
C VAL A 100 13.61 9.67 -3.44
N GLU A 101 14.01 9.85 -4.70
CA GLU A 101 13.11 10.08 -5.84
C GLU A 101 12.24 8.86 -6.16
N LEU A 102 12.74 7.65 -5.87
CA LEU A 102 12.08 6.36 -6.12
C LEU A 102 11.32 5.83 -4.91
N ILE A 103 11.47 6.46 -3.73
CA ILE A 103 10.64 6.14 -2.57
C ILE A 103 9.20 6.49 -2.95
N PRO A 104 8.24 5.55 -2.82
CA PRO A 104 6.86 5.74 -3.21
C PRO A 104 6.32 7.10 -2.77
N ARG A 105 6.18 7.99 -3.75
CA ARG A 105 5.54 9.29 -3.56
C ARG A 105 4.05 9.08 -3.77
N PHE A 106 3.39 8.44 -2.80
CA PHE A 106 1.94 8.51 -2.76
C PHE A 106 1.55 9.99 -2.68
N ASP A 107 0.92 10.49 -3.75
CA ASP A 107 0.20 11.76 -3.68
C ASP A 107 -1.08 11.45 -2.92
N GLU A 108 -1.21 11.99 -1.71
CA GLU A 108 -2.39 11.75 -0.87
C GLU A 108 -3.68 12.21 -1.56
N ARG A 109 -3.59 13.08 -2.57
CA ARG A 109 -4.73 13.51 -3.40
C ARG A 109 -5.19 12.44 -4.39
N ASP A 110 -4.30 11.51 -4.76
CA ASP A 110 -4.61 10.39 -5.64
C ASP A 110 -5.08 9.15 -4.86
N ILE A 111 -4.97 9.18 -3.53
CA ILE A 111 -5.51 8.14 -2.65
C ILE A 111 -7.01 8.39 -2.49
N THR A 112 -7.81 7.44 -2.97
CA THR A 112 -9.29 7.56 -2.99
C THR A 112 -9.94 6.65 -1.95
N GLY A 113 -9.12 5.98 -1.13
CA GLY A 113 -9.60 5.17 -0.02
C GLY A 113 -8.46 4.44 0.70
N THR A 114 -8.74 3.98 1.91
CA THR A 114 -7.78 3.26 2.75
C THR A 114 -8.42 2.05 3.42
N ILE A 115 -7.89 0.86 3.16
CA ILE A 115 -8.32 -0.36 3.84
C ILE A 115 -7.36 -0.63 5.00
N ILE A 116 -7.85 -0.62 6.24
CA ILE A 116 -7.00 -0.90 7.41
C ILE A 116 -7.17 -2.37 7.81
N LEU A 117 -6.08 -3.13 7.78
CA LEU A 117 -6.03 -4.53 8.23
C LEU A 117 -5.49 -4.55 9.65
N ARG A 118 -6.36 -4.61 10.66
CA ARG A 118 -5.96 -4.47 12.07
C ARG A 118 -6.65 -5.38 13.08
N ASP A 119 -7.63 -6.18 12.69
CA ASP A 119 -8.48 -6.81 13.70
C ASP A 119 -7.79 -7.94 14.46
N ARG A 120 -7.67 -7.75 15.78
CA ARG A 120 -7.21 -8.76 16.74
C ARG A 120 -8.19 -9.93 16.89
N ASP A 121 -9.47 -9.69 16.55
CA ASP A 121 -10.54 -10.68 16.63
C ASP A 121 -10.73 -11.47 15.33
N GLU A 122 -9.88 -11.21 14.33
CA GLU A 122 -9.88 -11.98 13.09
C GLU A 122 -8.96 -13.19 13.17
N PRO A 123 -9.35 -14.34 12.59
CA PRO A 123 -8.66 -15.62 12.78
C PRO A 123 -7.22 -15.69 12.22
N PHE A 124 -6.66 -14.58 11.70
CA PHE A 124 -5.31 -14.45 11.15
C PHE A 124 -4.76 -13.04 11.43
N PRO A 125 -4.31 -12.73 12.66
CA PRO A 125 -3.71 -11.43 12.94
C PRO A 125 -2.39 -11.31 12.17
N LEU A 126 -2.26 -10.28 11.36
CA LEU A 126 -1.00 -9.91 10.71
C LEU A 126 0.02 -9.51 11.78
N SER A 127 1.28 -9.87 11.60
CA SER A 127 2.37 -9.49 12.53
C SER A 127 2.60 -7.98 12.61
N VAL A 128 2.20 -7.25 11.55
CA VAL A 128 2.24 -5.79 11.46
C VAL A 128 0.89 -5.23 11.03
N GLY A 129 0.62 -3.98 11.42
CA GLY A 129 -0.54 -3.25 10.89
C GLY A 129 -0.33 -2.95 9.42
N ILE A 130 -1.27 -3.34 8.56
CA ILE A 130 -1.20 -3.06 7.12
C ILE A 130 -2.31 -2.08 6.74
N ILE A 131 -1.98 -1.11 5.89
CA ILE A 131 -2.96 -0.27 5.19
C ILE A 131 -2.86 -0.54 3.69
N GLY A 132 -3.99 -0.78 3.05
CA GLY A 132 -4.14 -0.75 1.59
C GLY A 132 -4.51 0.66 1.14
N MET A 133 -3.63 1.33 0.42
CA MET A 133 -3.86 2.64 -0.19
C MET A 133 -4.42 2.44 -1.61
N ILE A 134 -5.62 2.97 -1.86
CA ILE A 134 -6.33 2.76 -3.12
C ILE A 134 -6.04 3.91 -4.07
N SER A 135 -5.60 3.61 -5.30
CA SER A 135 -5.39 4.59 -6.37
C SER A 135 -6.09 4.17 -7.66
N GLY A 136 -6.40 5.15 -8.51
CA GLY A 136 -7.03 4.94 -9.82
C GLY A 136 -8.54 5.17 -9.91
N TYR A 137 -9.17 5.81 -8.91
CA TYR A 137 -10.63 6.07 -8.94
C TYR A 137 -11.05 7.32 -8.16
N ARG A 138 -11.04 8.50 -8.81
CA ARG A 138 -11.09 9.84 -8.19
C ARG A 138 -12.32 10.18 -7.33
N ASP A 139 -13.41 9.42 -7.42
CA ASP A 139 -14.69 9.79 -6.78
C ASP A 139 -15.12 8.87 -5.63
N LEU A 140 -14.21 8.07 -5.08
CA LEU A 140 -14.48 7.27 -3.89
C LEU A 140 -14.01 8.07 -2.68
N ILE A 141 -14.91 8.31 -1.74
CA ILE A 141 -14.63 8.91 -0.43
C ILE A 141 -15.12 7.87 0.58
N ASP A 142 -14.36 7.60 1.65
CA ASP A 142 -14.74 6.71 2.76
C ASP A 142 -14.76 5.18 2.47
N ILE A 143 -13.87 4.65 1.63
CA ILE A 143 -13.67 3.19 1.56
C ILE A 143 -12.86 2.73 2.78
N ARG A 144 -13.50 1.92 3.64
CA ARG A 144 -12.89 1.34 4.84
C ARG A 144 -12.55 -0.13 4.67
N THR A 145 -13.28 -0.81 3.80
CA THR A 145 -13.12 -2.24 3.51
C THR A 145 -13.14 -2.49 1.99
N VAL A 146 -12.57 -3.62 1.58
CA VAL A 146 -12.70 -4.12 0.19
C VAL A 146 -14.18 -4.31 -0.19
N GLY A 147 -15.02 -4.72 0.75
CA GLY A 147 -16.47 -4.85 0.52
C GLY A 147 -17.12 -3.51 0.19
N ASP A 148 -16.67 -2.42 0.81
CA ASP A 148 -17.14 -1.06 0.49
C ASP A 148 -16.68 -0.65 -0.92
N LEU A 149 -15.45 -1.00 -1.30
CA LEU A 149 -14.92 -0.77 -2.65
C LEU A 149 -15.77 -1.51 -3.71
N LEU A 150 -15.98 -2.82 -3.53
CA LEU A 150 -16.76 -3.64 -4.45
C LEU A 150 -18.24 -3.23 -4.48
N GLY A 151 -18.83 -2.95 -3.31
CA GLY A 151 -20.23 -2.53 -3.19
C GLY A 151 -20.50 -1.13 -3.75
N GLU A 152 -19.55 -0.20 -3.68
CA GLU A 152 -19.65 1.09 -4.35
C GLU A 152 -19.56 0.95 -5.89
N ILE A 153 -18.70 0.05 -6.36
CA ILE A 153 -18.65 -0.34 -7.77
C ILE A 153 -19.99 -0.95 -8.20
N ASP A 154 -20.61 -1.82 -7.39
CA ASP A 154 -21.91 -2.41 -7.71
C ASP A 154 -23.05 -1.37 -7.72
N ARG A 155 -23.15 -0.53 -6.68
CA ARG A 155 -24.20 0.49 -6.55
C ARG A 155 -24.26 1.47 -7.72
N ARG A 156 -23.10 1.97 -8.18
CA ARG A 156 -23.07 2.92 -9.31
C ARG A 156 -23.41 2.29 -10.65
N ASN A 157 -23.32 0.97 -10.74
CA ASN A 157 -23.67 0.20 -11.93
C ASN A 157 -25.13 -0.33 -11.91
N ASN A 158 -25.92 -0.01 -10.87
CA ASN A 158 -27.29 -0.53 -10.67
C ASN A 158 -27.36 -2.06 -10.73
N ILE A 159 -26.39 -2.76 -10.12
CA ILE A 159 -26.38 -4.22 -9.95
C ILE A 159 -26.49 -4.55 -8.46
#